data_AF-A0AAE3TAF1-F1
#
_entry.id   AF-A0AAE3TAF1-F1
#
_cell.length_a   1.000
_cell.length_b   1.000
_cell.length_c   1.000
_cell.angle_alpha   90.00
_cell.angle_beta   90.00
_cell.angle_gamma   90.00
#
_symmetry.space_group_name_H-M   'P 1'
#
loop_
_entity.id
_entity.type
_entity.pdbx_description
1 polymer ?
#
loop_
_entity_poly.entity_id
_entity_poly.type
_entity_poly.pdbx_seq_one_letter_code
_entity_poly.pdbx_strand_id
1 'polypeptide(L)' 'REAGCWFLYLPPYSPDLNPIEQAFSKLKAHLRKAGARTFAELFNTLRRICDLFSPVECRNYFQAAGYAPG' A
#
# COMPACT_ATOMS: atom_id res chain seq x y z
N ARG A 1 -15.43 -0.59 19.85
CA ARG A 1 -14.19 -0.17 20.54
C ARG A 1 -13.46 -1.34 21.21
N GLU A 2 -13.82 -2.59 20.90
CA GLU A 2 -13.28 -3.79 21.59
C GLU A 2 -11.93 -4.28 21.02
N ALA A 3 -11.56 -3.88 19.80
CA ALA A 3 -10.31 -4.32 19.15
C ALA A 3 -9.06 -3.49 19.51
N GLY A 4 -9.16 -2.48 20.40
CA GLY A 4 -8.01 -1.66 20.82
C GLY A 4 -7.48 -0.64 19.80
N CYS A 5 -8.17 -0.45 18.67
CA CYS A 5 -7.76 0.52 17.65
C CYS A 5 -8.23 1.95 17.95
N TRP A 6 -7.47 2.94 17.47
CA TRP A 6 -7.79 4.37 17.54
C TRP A 6 -7.81 4.98 16.13
N PHE A 7 -8.48 6.12 15.98
CA PHE A 7 -8.56 6.84 14.70
C PHE A 7 -7.43 7.86 14.60
N LEU A 8 -6.66 7.79 13.51
CA LEU A 8 -5.71 8.82 13.14
C LEU A 8 -6.35 9.75 12.11
N TYR A 9 -6.55 11.02 12.48
CA TYR A 9 -7.05 12.04 11.56
C TYR A 9 -5.88 12.70 10.84
N LEU A 10 -5.94 12.70 9.51
CA LEU A 10 -4.95 13.37 8.66
C LEU A 10 -5.48 14.72 8.20
N PRO A 11 -4.63 15.76 8.08
CA PRO A 11 -5.02 16.99 7.40
C PRO A 11 -5.46 16.72 5.96
N PRO A 12 -6.41 17.50 5.41
CA PRO A 12 -6.80 17.37 4.01
C PRO A 12 -5.59 17.43 3.07
N TYR A 13 -5.64 16.67 1.98
CA TYR A 13 -4.61 16.65 0.91
C TYR A 13 -3.19 16.35 1.42
N SER A 14 -3.05 15.50 2.43
CA SER A 14 -1.75 15.09 2.98
C SER A 14 -1.39 13.64 2.60
N PRO A 15 -1.18 13.33 1.30
CA PRO A 15 -0.85 11.96 0.86
C PRO A 15 0.49 11.48 1.44
N ASP A 16 1.42 12.39 1.70
CA ASP A 16 2.73 12.07 2.28
C ASP A 16 2.62 11.49 3.70
N LEU A 17 1.52 11.77 4.41
CA LEU A 17 1.23 11.23 5.74
C LEU A 17 0.46 9.92 5.70
N ASN A 18 0.21 9.35 4.51
CA ASN A 18 -0.53 8.11 4.36
C ASN A 18 0.38 7.00 3.79
N PRO A 19 0.83 6.04 4.62
CA PRO A 19 1.80 5.00 4.22
C PRO A 19 1.36 4.17 3.00
N ILE A 20 0.05 4.05 2.79
CA ILE A 20 -0.49 3.24 1.69
C ILE A 20 -0.25 3.88 0.32
N GLU A 21 -0.02 5.19 0.23
CA GLU A 21 0.11 5.88 -1.06
C GLU A 21 1.30 5.36 -1.87
N GLN A 22 2.46 5.16 -1.23
CA GLN A 22 3.64 4.60 -1.87
C GLN A 22 3.42 3.14 -2.30
N ALA A 23 2.82 2.32 -1.44
CA ALA A 23 2.47 0.94 -1.74
C ALA A 23 1.50 0.85 -2.93
N PHE A 24 0.45 1.67 -2.94
CA PHE A 24 -0.54 1.71 -4.02
C PHE A 24 0.02 2.27 -5.32
N SER A 25 0.97 3.21 -5.27
CA SER A 25 1.69 3.68 -6.45
C SER A 25 2.42 2.53 -7.14
N LYS A 26 3.23 1.76 -6.40
CA LYS A 26 3.92 0.55 -6.90
C LYS A 26 2.93 -0.49 -7.42
N LEU A 27 1.89 -0.81 -6.65
CA LEU A 27 0.86 -1.77 -7.04
C LEU A 27 0.17 -1.38 -8.35
N LYS A 28 -0.27 -0.12 -8.49
CA LYS A 28 -0.88 0.41 -9.71
C LYS A 28 0.06 0.34 -10.90
N ALA A 29 1.36 0.64 -10.71
CA ALA A 29 2.35 0.54 -11.78
C ALA A 29 2.46 -0.90 -12.33
N HIS A 30 2.57 -1.89 -11.43
CA HIS A 30 2.62 -3.30 -11.84
C HIS A 30 1.32 -3.78 -12.50
N LEU A 31 0.16 -3.38 -11.97
CA LEU A 31 -1.14 -3.74 -12.57
C LEU A 31 -1.30 -3.18 -13.98
N ARG A 32 -0.95 -1.90 -14.19
CA ARG A 32 -0.99 -1.27 -15.52
C ARG A 32 -0.06 -1.98 -16.50
N LYS A 33 1.13 -2.39 -16.04
CA LYS A 33 2.07 -3.17 -16.85
C LYS A 33 1.54 -4.55 -17.21
N ALA A 34 0.81 -5.21 -16.31
CA ALA A 34 0.27 -6.55 -16.54
C ALA A 34 -0.87 -6.59 -17.56
N GLY A 35 -1.66 -5.52 -17.68
CA GLY A 35 -2.64 -5.38 -18.77
C GLY A 35 -3.80 -6.39 -18.75
N ALA A 36 -4.14 -6.95 -17.58
CA ALA A 36 -5.22 -7.94 -17.43
C ALA A 36 -6.56 -7.45 -17.98
N ARG A 37 -7.30 -8.32 -18.68
CA ARG A 37 -8.57 -7.97 -19.34
C ARG A 37 -9.79 -8.67 -18.75
N THR A 38 -9.56 -9.62 -17.85
CA THR A 38 -10.62 -10.29 -17.09
C THR A 38 -10.46 -10.06 -15.59
N PHE A 39 -11.56 -10.21 -14.85
CA PHE A 39 -11.54 -10.13 -13.39
C PHE A 39 -10.63 -11.20 -12.76
N ALA A 40 -10.69 -12.43 -13.28
CA ALA A 40 -9.87 -13.54 -12.77
C ALA A 40 -8.37 -13.28 -12.97
N GLU A 41 -7.97 -12.80 -14.14
CA GLU A 41 -6.58 -12.39 -14.41
C GLU A 41 -6.13 -11.24 -13.53
N LEU A 42 -6.98 -10.24 -13.33
CA LEU A 42 -6.70 -9.11 -12.45
C LEU A 42 -6.44 -9.59 -11.02
N PHE A 43 -7.30 -10.47 -10.50
CA PHE A 43 -7.18 -10.98 -9.13
C PHE A 43 -5.94 -11.86 -8.94
N ASN A 44 -5.64 -12.74 -9.90
CA ASN A 44 -4.41 -13.54 -9.89
C ASN A 44 -3.16 -12.67 -10.00
N THR A 45 -3.23 -11.58 -10.77
CA THR A 45 -2.14 -10.61 -10.89
C THR A 45 -1.94 -9.82 -9.60
N LEU A 46 -3.02 -9.38 -8.95
CA LEU A 46 -2.97 -8.75 -7.62
C LEU A 46 -2.25 -9.63 -6.62
N ARG A 47 -2.61 -10.92 -6.52
CA ARG A 47 -1.94 -11.89 -5.63
C ARG A 47 -0.43 -11.92 -5.86
N ARG A 48 0.01 -12.11 -7.11
CA ARG A 48 1.44 -12.14 -7.46
C ARG A 48 2.15 -10.83 -7.16
N ILE A 49 1.48 -9.69 -7.33
CA ILE A 49 2.06 -8.37 -7.03
C ILE A 49 2.21 -8.19 -5.51
N CYS A 50 1.24 -8.66 -4.71
CA CYS A 50 1.35 -8.63 -3.25
C CYS A 50 2.59 -9.39 -2.75
N ASP A 51 2.97 -10.50 -3.40
CA ASP A 51 4.18 -11.25 -3.07
C ASP A 51 5.50 -10.49 -3.33
N LEU A 52 5.44 -9.37 -4.07
CA LEU A 52 6.60 -8.50 -4.33
C LEU A 52 6.89 -7.50 -3.20
N PHE A 53 6.01 -7.42 -2.18
CA PHE A 53 6.18 -6.52 -1.05
C PHE A 53 6.87 -7.25 0.10
N SER A 54 8.13 -6.90 0.35
CA SER A 54 8.84 -7.44 1.51
C SER A 54 8.40 -6.75 2.81
N PRO A 55 8.49 -7.42 3.97
CA PRO A 55 8.22 -6.77 5.26
C PRO A 55 9.09 -5.53 5.53
N VAL A 56 10.34 -5.53 5.04
CA VAL A 56 11.26 -4.39 5.16
C VAL A 56 10.75 -3.21 4.33
N GLU A 57 10.39 -3.46 3.07
CA GLU A 57 9.82 -2.43 2.20
C GLU A 57 8.54 -1.83 2.79
N CYS A 58 7.64 -2.67 3.32
CA CYS A 58 6.44 -2.19 4.00
C CYS A 58 6.77 -1.28 5.18
N ARG A 59 7.76 -1.64 6.02
CA ARG A 59 8.22 -0.78 7.11
C ARG A 59 8.76 0.57 6.61
N ASN A 60 9.49 0.57 5.50
CA ASN A 60 10.02 1.81 4.91
C ASN A 60 8.90 2.77 4.50
N TYR A 61 7.74 2.29 4.06
CA TYR A 61 6.59 3.17 3.77
C TYR A 61 6.04 3.84 5.03
N PHE A 62 5.97 3.11 6.15
CA PHE A 62 5.58 3.69 7.45
C PHE A 62 6.63 4.70 7.94
N GLN A 63 7.92 4.40 7.78
CA GLN A 63 8.99 5.33 8.13
C GLN A 63 8.92 6.61 7.29
N ALA A 64 8.74 6.49 5.98
CA ALA A 64 8.62 7.63 5.07
C ALA A 64 7.44 8.54 5.42
N ALA A 65 6.35 7.98 5.94
CA ALA A 65 5.18 8.72 6.38
C ALA A 65 5.22 9.14 7.86
N GLY A 66 6.32 8.87 8.59
CA GLY A 66 6.54 9.33 9.96
C GLY A 66 6.00 8.42 11.08
N TYR A 67 5.66 7.17 10.78
CA TYR A 67 5.05 6.22 11.74
C TYR A 67 5.98 5.09 12.19
N ALA A 68 7.22 5.05 11.70
CA ALA A 68 8.22 4.08 12.13
C ALA A 68 9.59 4.77 12.32
N PRO A 69 10.41 4.32 13.28
CA PRO A 69 11.78 4.79 13.42
C PRO A 69 12.60 4.40 12.18
N GLY A 70 13.65 5.20 11.91
CA GLY A 70 14.63 4.91 10.88
C GLY A 70 15.76 4.00 11.32
#